data_AF-A0A844ZDD3-F1
#
_entry.id   AF-A0A844ZDD3-F1
#
_cell.length_a   1.000
_cell.length_b   1.000
_cell.length_c   1.000
_cell.angle_alpha   90.00
_cell.angle_beta   90.00
_cell.angle_gamma   90.00
#
_symmetry.space_group_name_H-M   'P 1'
#
loop_
_entity.id
_entity.type
_entity.pdbx_description
1 polymer ?
#
loop_
_entity_poly.entity_id
_entity_poly.type
_entity_poly.pdbx_seq_one_letter_code
_entity_poly.pdbx_strand_id
1 'polypeptide(L)'
;MNGPLEWFAAIGAVIAAAMIAADIGRRATGWAFVLFSVVAIAWVIVGLTGGGMPLTIQNAILLIVNLWGVWQYLLSPKNKRKIEKMEEIEKEAEHEVETS
;
A
#
# COMPACT_ATOMS: atom_id res chain seq x y z
N MET A 1 10.27 21.24 9.96
CA MET A 1 9.49 20.40 9.03
C MET A 1 8.98 21.33 7.94
N ASN A 2 9.58 21.30 6.75
CA ASN A 2 9.08 21.73 5.43
C ASN A 2 10.11 21.41 4.30
N GLY A 3 10.85 20.31 4.42
CA GLY A 3 11.91 19.92 3.49
C GLY A 3 11.38 19.18 2.25
N PRO A 4 12.14 19.13 1.14
CA PRO A 4 11.74 18.39 -0.06
C PRO A 4 11.39 16.92 0.20
N LEU A 5 12.04 16.29 1.18
CA LEU A 5 11.79 14.90 1.58
C LEU A 5 10.39 14.68 2.18
N GLU A 6 9.88 15.66 2.94
CA GLU A 6 8.56 15.59 3.57
C GLU A 6 7.44 15.76 2.53
N TRP A 7 7.61 16.68 1.57
CA TRP A 7 6.69 16.83 0.45
C TRP A 7 6.67 15.59 -0.45
N PHE A 8 7.84 15.02 -0.74
CA PHE A 8 7.95 13.76 -1.45
C PHE A 8 7.19 12.64 -0.72
N ALA A 9 7.43 12.50 0.59
CA ALA A 9 6.77 11.48 1.41
C ALA A 9 5.25 11.69 1.46
N ALA A 10 4.77 12.94 1.60
CA ALA A 10 3.35 13.26 1.63
C ALA A 10 2.66 12.95 0.29
N ILE A 11 3.20 13.42 -0.83
CA ILE A 11 2.65 13.18 -2.17
C ILE A 11 2.68 11.67 -2.48
N GLY A 12 3.78 10.99 -2.15
CA GLY A 12 3.91 9.55 -2.31
C GLY A 12 2.85 8.77 -1.52
N ALA A 13 2.56 9.17 -0.28
CA ALA A 13 1.50 8.56 0.53
C ALA A 13 0.13 8.72 -0.13
N VAL A 14 -0.19 9.92 -0.63
CA VAL A 14 -1.47 10.19 -1.29
C VAL A 14 -1.63 9.34 -2.55
N ILE A 15 -0.58 9.23 -3.36
CA ILE A 15 -0.59 8.41 -4.58
C ILE A 15 -0.78 6.93 -4.22
N ALA A 16 -0.02 6.42 -3.25
CA ALA A 16 -0.14 5.04 -2.82
C ALA A 16 -1.55 4.73 -2.25
N ALA A 17 -2.12 5.65 -1.46
CA ALA A 17 -3.48 5.52 -0.96
C ALA A 17 -4.50 5.49 -2.10
N ALA A 18 -4.36 6.37 -3.09
CA ALA A 18 -5.23 6.41 -4.26
C ALA A 18 -5.13 5.12 -5.08
N MET A 19 -3.94 4.52 -5.21
CA MET A 19 -3.77 3.23 -5.90
C MET A 19 -4.51 2.08 -5.20
N ILE A 20 -4.50 2.04 -3.86
CA ILE A 20 -5.28 1.04 -3.11
C ILE A 20 -6.77 1.33 -3.25
N ALA A 21 -7.19 2.58 -3.10
CA ALA A 21 -8.60 2.96 -3.16
C ALA A 21 -9.22 2.74 -4.55
N ALA A 22 -8.44 2.86 -5.62
CA ALA A 22 -8.90 2.60 -6.97
C ALA A 22 -9.15 1.11 -7.24
N ASP A 23 -8.59 0.21 -6.43
CA ASP A 23 -8.79 -1.25 -6.45
C ASP A 23 -8.79 -1.90 -7.85
N ILE A 24 -7.88 -1.47 -8.72
CA ILE A 24 -7.79 -1.92 -10.13
C ILE A 24 -7.10 -3.30 -10.24
N GLY A 25 -7.14 -4.08 -9.17
CA GLY A 25 -6.65 -5.46 -9.10
C GLY A 25 -5.33 -5.64 -8.33
N ARG A 26 -5.08 -6.92 -7.99
CA ARG A 26 -4.02 -7.35 -7.07
C ARG A 26 -2.64 -6.71 -7.27
N ARG A 27 -2.18 -6.57 -8.52
CA ARG A 27 -0.83 -6.06 -8.82
C ARG A 27 -0.72 -4.57 -8.50
N ALA A 28 -1.75 -3.77 -8.76
CA ALA A 28 -1.77 -2.35 -8.45
C ALA A 28 -1.68 -2.13 -6.94
N THR A 29 -2.49 -2.85 -6.16
CA THR A 29 -2.47 -2.84 -4.69
C THR A 29 -1.10 -3.28 -4.14
N GLY A 30 -0.50 -4.31 -4.74
CA GLY A 30 0.87 -4.73 -4.39
C GLY A 30 1.93 -3.66 -4.62
N TRP A 31 1.89 -2.94 -5.74
CA TRP A 31 2.79 -1.82 -6.01
C TRP A 31 2.52 -0.59 -5.13
N ALA A 32 1.27 -0.38 -4.72
CA ALA A 32 0.94 0.66 -3.75
C ALA A 32 1.63 0.40 -2.39
N PHE A 33 1.67 -0.84 -1.92
CA PHE A 33 2.43 -1.21 -0.72
C PHE A 33 3.95 -0.98 -0.89
N VAL A 34 4.52 -1.23 -2.07
CA VAL A 34 5.94 -0.90 -2.35
C VAL A 34 6.17 0.60 -2.22
N LEU A 35 5.29 1.43 -2.80
CA LEU A 35 5.40 2.88 -2.70
C LEU A 35 5.24 3.36 -1.25
N PHE A 36 4.28 2.82 -0.50
CA PHE A 36 4.12 3.09 0.92
C PHE A 36 5.35 2.69 1.74
N SER A 37 6.05 1.60 1.40
CA SER A 37 7.33 1.25 2.05
C SER A 37 8.39 2.33 1.84
N VAL A 38 8.54 2.84 0.61
CA VAL A 38 9.51 3.91 0.31
C VAL A 38 9.18 5.18 1.09
N VAL A 39 7.89 5.55 1.13
CA VAL A 39 7.39 6.70 1.88
C VAL A 39 7.60 6.54 3.39
N ALA A 40 7.35 5.36 3.94
CA ALA A 40 7.57 5.08 5.36
C ALA A 40 9.05 5.24 5.74
N ILE A 41 9.98 4.79 4.88
CA ILE A 41 11.42 5.00 5.08
C ILE A 41 11.75 6.51 5.10
N ALA A 42 11.18 7.28 4.17
CA ALA A 42 11.37 8.74 4.16
C ALA A 42 10.88 9.39 5.46
N TRP A 43 9.71 9.00 5.96
CA TRP A 43 9.19 9.52 7.24
C TRP A 43 10.00 9.07 8.46
N VAL A 44 10.56 7.86 8.45
CA VAL A 44 11.50 7.41 9.48
C VAL A 44 12.75 8.31 9.50
N ILE A 45 13.33 8.62 8.34
CA ILE A 45 14.49 9.52 8.24
C ILE A 45 14.15 10.94 8.73
N VAL A 46 12.99 11.46 8.34
CA VAL A 46 12.50 12.77 8.83
C VAL A 46 12.31 12.75 10.35
N GLY A 47 11.70 11.70 10.90
CA GLY A 47 11.46 11.58 12.33
C GLY A 47 12.76 11.49 13.15
N LEU A 48 13.75 10.73 12.65
CA LEU A 48 15.06 10.61 13.30
C LEU A 48 15.86 11.92 13.28
N THR A 49 15.82 12.66 12.17
CA THR A 49 16.54 13.95 12.03
C THR A 49 15.83 15.11 12.71
N GLY A 50 14.50 15.08 12.80
CA GLY A 50 13.67 16.12 13.40
C GLY A 50 13.33 15.89 14.89
N GLY A 51 13.84 14.82 15.53
CA GLY A 51 13.57 14.51 16.93
C GLY A 51 12.17 13.95 17.23
N GLY A 52 11.43 13.52 16.20
CA GLY A 52 10.06 13.04 16.30
C GLY A 52 9.95 11.53 16.54
N MET A 53 10.23 11.07 17.77
CA MET A 53 10.16 9.63 18.12
C MET A 53 8.81 8.97 17.76
N PRO A 54 7.64 9.59 18.00
CA PRO A 54 6.35 9.01 17.61
C PRO A 54 6.22 8.81 16.10
N LEU A 55 6.65 9.78 15.28
CA LEU A 55 6.61 9.71 13.82
C LEU A 55 7.51 8.59 13.29
N THR A 56 8.71 8.45 13.87
CA THR A 56 9.67 7.39 13.55
C THR A 56 9.09 6.01 13.85
N ILE A 57 8.61 5.78 15.09
CA ILE A 57 8.11 4.46 15.50
C ILE A 57 6.88 4.08 14.66
N GLN A 58 5.94 5.01 14.47
CA GLN A 58 4.76 4.77 13.67
C GLN A 58 5.13 4.32 12.24
N ASN A 59 6.03 5.04 11.57
CA ASN A 59 6.42 4.70 10.20
C ASN A 59 7.29 3.45 10.12
N ALA A 60 8.07 3.12 11.16
CA ALA A 60 8.78 1.85 11.23
C ALA A 60 7.81 0.66 11.32
N ILE A 61 6.75 0.77 12.11
CA ILE A 61 5.69 -0.25 12.18
C ILE A 61 4.94 -0.34 10.85
N LEU A 62 4.58 0.80 10.26
CA LEU A 62 3.93 0.84 8.94
C LEU A 62 4.81 0.19 7.87
N LEU A 63 6.14 0.38 7.91
CA LEU A 63 7.05 -0.27 6.98
C LEU A 63 6.93 -1.80 7.06
N ILE A 64 6.84 -2.38 8.27
CA ILE A 64 6.66 -3.83 8.45
C ILE A 64 5.32 -4.29 7.83
N VAL A 65 4.24 -3.57 8.10
CA VAL A 65 2.91 -3.86 7.53
C VAL A 65 2.93 -3.76 6.00
N ASN A 66 3.57 -2.72 5.46
CA ASN A 66 3.69 -2.53 4.02
C ASN A 66 4.47 -3.66 3.37
N LEU A 67 5.60 -4.09 3.97
CA LEU A 67 6.37 -5.24 3.48
C LEU A 67 5.54 -6.54 3.51
N TRP A 68 4.71 -6.71 4.54
CA TRP A 68 3.76 -7.82 4.57
C TRP A 68 2.74 -7.74 3.42
N GLY A 69 2.21 -6.55 3.13
CA GLY A 69 1.36 -6.28 1.98
C GLY A 69 2.05 -6.61 0.65
N VAL A 70 3.29 -6.18 0.46
CA VAL A 70 4.11 -6.54 -0.72
C VAL A 70 4.23 -8.06 -0.87
N TRP A 71 4.56 -8.76 0.20
CA TRP A 71 4.65 -10.21 0.17
C TRP A 71 3.31 -10.88 -0.16
N GLN A 72 2.22 -10.42 0.47
CA GLN A 72 0.89 -10.96 0.26
C GLN A 72 0.39 -10.77 -1.17
N TYR A 73 0.57 -9.57 -1.74
CA TYR A 73 -0.01 -9.19 -3.03
C TYR A 73 0.90 -9.43 -4.22
N LEU A 74 2.23 -9.35 -4.10
CA LEU A 74 3.14 -9.56 -5.23
C LEU A 74 3.82 -10.94 -5.21
N LEU A 75 4.26 -11.41 -4.05
CA LEU A 75 5.21 -12.53 -3.97
C LEU A 75 4.57 -13.88 -3.63
N SER A 76 3.49 -13.91 -2.85
CA SER A 76 2.88 -15.15 -2.36
C SER A 76 2.07 -15.88 -3.45
N PRO A 77 2.50 -17.07 -3.91
CA PRO A 77 1.78 -17.81 -4.95
C PRO A 77 0.44 -18.37 -4.47
N LYS A 78 0.34 -18.66 -3.16
CA LYS A 78 -0.91 -19.14 -2.54
C LYS A 78 -1.96 -18.03 -2.54
N ASN A 79 -1.56 -16.83 -2.13
CA ASN A 79 -2.47 -15.69 -2.08
C ASN A 79 -2.87 -15.24 -3.49
N LYS A 80 -1.96 -15.30 -4.46
CA LYS A 80 -2.28 -15.05 -5.87
C LYS A 80 -3.50 -15.85 -6.33
N ARG A 81 -3.48 -17.17 -6.15
CA ARG A 81 -4.60 -18.03 -6.57
C ARG A 81 -5.90 -17.74 -5.82
N LYS A 82 -5.80 -17.42 -4.53
CA LYS A 82 -6.97 -17.08 -3.70
C LYS A 82 -7.62 -15.78 -4.17
N ILE A 83 -6.81 -14.75 -4.39
CA ILE A 83 -7.29 -13.43 -4.84
C ILE A 83 -7.86 -13.52 -6.25
N GLU A 84 -7.18 -14.20 -7.18
CA GLU A 84 -7.69 -14.39 -8.56
C GLU A 84 -9.07 -15.10 -8.57
N LYS A 85 -9.26 -16.12 -7.72
CA LYS A 85 -10.58 -16.76 -7.58
C LYS A 85 -11.64 -15.85 -6.96
N MET A 86 -11.26 -14.99 -6.02
CA MET A 86 -12.20 -14.02 -5.43
C MET A 86 -12.62 -12.97 -6.47
N GLU A 87 -11.66 -12.45 -7.25
CA GLU A 87 -11.92 -11.52 -8.35
C GLU A 87 -12.82 -12.15 -9.44
N GLU A 88 -12.72 -13.45 -9.69
CA GLU A 88 -13.60 -14.17 -10.61
C GLU A 88 -15.04 -14.29 -10.08
N ILE A 89 -15.19 -14.70 -8.82
CA ILE A 89 -16.51 -14.82 -8.17
C ILE A 89 -17.19 -13.44 -8.06
N GLU A 90 -16.43 -12.39 -7.76
CA GLU A 90 -16.94 -11.02 -7.68
C GLU A 90 -17.49 -10.56 -9.04
N LYS A 91 -16.75 -10.79 -10.13
CA LYS A 91 -17.23 -10.46 -11.48
C LYS A 91 -18.47 -11.25 -11.89
N GLU A 92 -18.53 -12.53 -11.50
CA GLU A 92 -19.71 -13.36 -11.73
C GLU A 92 -20.92 -12.79 -10.97
N ALA A 93 -20.75 -12.43 -9.69
CA ALA A 93 -21.79 -11.81 -8.88
C ALA A 93 -22.23 -10.43 -9.40
N GLU A 94 -21.30 -9.58 -9.85
CA GLU A 94 -21.60 -8.29 -10.48
C GLU A 94 -22.42 -8.49 -11.76
N HIS A 95 -22.01 -9.43 -12.61
CA HIS A 95 -22.73 -9.75 -13.85
C HIS A 95 -24.13 -10.31 -13.56
N GLU A 96 -24.29 -11.17 -12.54
CA GLU A 96 -25.60 -11.65 -12.10
C GLU A 96 -26.51 -10.49 -11.64
N VAL A 97 -25.98 -9.54 -10.87
CA VAL A 97 -26.72 -8.35 -10.42
C VAL A 97 -27.10 -7.44 -11.59
N GLU A 98 -26.20 -7.23 -12.56
CA GLU A 98 -26.48 -6.38 -13.74
C GLU A 98 -27.50 -7.00 -14.71
N THR A 99 -27.62 -8.33 -14.72
CA THR A 99 -28.52 -9.06 -15.63
C THR A 99 -29.86 -9.46 -15.00
N SER A 100 -30.05 -9.23 -13.69
CA SER A 100 -31.29 -9.44 -12.93
C SER A 100 -32.22 -8.23 -12.96
#